data_AF-A0A5R9E082-F1
#
_entry.id   AF-A0A5R9E082-F1
#
_cell.length_a   1.000
_cell.length_b   1.000
_cell.length_c   1.000
_cell.angle_alpha   90.00
_cell.angle_beta   90.00
_cell.angle_gamma   90.00
#
_symmetry.space_group_name_H-M   'P 1'
#
loop_
_entity.id
_entity.type
_entity.pdbx_description
1 polymer ?
#
loop_
_entity_poly.entity_id
_entity_poly.type
_entity_poly.pdbx_seq_one_letter_code
_entity_poly.pdbx_strand_id
1 'polypeptide(L)'
;MNKASLKHLIDVAAGRTSADLVIKNARIVDVYQGQLIEGDIAITEGVIAGIGGDYEGKEVHDLAGKIVAPGLIEPHIHVESSYVTPEEFARLLAIHGTTTALADPHEIANVAGMDGLSYMIDASQNVGIDIRYMMPSCVPATNMENSGAVITAQDMVQPIIDGQVDGLAEFMNFPGIINNEDSVIDKVMVAREHGKRIDGHSPMVTGKDLNAYIAAGVENDHECTTIEEMHERLSRGMYVFLREGSVTQNLRMLLKGVTSSNSRRCLLSGDDVQAKTLLELGHLDNSLRICVEEGLDPITAIQMATINTAEATRLRDRGAIAPGLRADFIVFDNFDKLTIQRTYVEGQLIAKDGEYLVPIQRANYEVVESSVKYKDFSEERLVLPLESDTVRAIEVVEQEVITNEAIIQVDRDADGIFEYNPDIPVVKIAVIERHHLTGNVSVALLKNYGMKYGAIAQSIAHDNHNVVVAGTNDSDMAFAVKELERLQGGVVLVKDGQVIANFPLPVGGLMSDLTAEEVMAQQDTINKVAHEKLEISHRVDPIMTLSFMPLSVIPALKITDMGLIDVTKFEFVPVSISE
;
A
#
# COMPACT_ATOMS: atom_id res chain seq x y z
N MET A 1 21.18 -4.79 -23.18
CA MET A 1 21.25 -4.72 -24.66
C MET A 1 22.58 -5.28 -25.16
N ASN A 2 22.58 -6.11 -26.23
CA ASN A 2 23.81 -6.62 -26.85
C ASN A 2 24.28 -5.74 -28.03
N LYS A 3 25.46 -6.01 -28.61
CA LYS A 3 26.04 -5.22 -29.72
C LYS A 3 25.16 -5.18 -30.97
N ALA A 4 24.46 -6.25 -31.31
CA ALA A 4 23.61 -6.31 -32.50
C ALA A 4 22.37 -5.43 -32.31
N SER A 5 21.67 -5.58 -31.18
CA SER A 5 20.54 -4.73 -30.80
C SER A 5 20.93 -3.25 -30.77
N LEU A 6 22.09 -2.90 -30.19
CA LEU A 6 22.55 -1.51 -30.16
C LEU A 6 22.79 -0.93 -31.57
N LYS A 7 23.40 -1.71 -32.47
CA LYS A 7 23.57 -1.28 -33.86
C LYS A 7 22.22 -1.09 -34.54
N HIS A 8 21.28 -2.00 -34.32
CA HIS A 8 19.93 -1.90 -34.89
C HIS A 8 19.21 -0.64 -34.39
N LEU A 9 19.21 -0.40 -33.09
CA LEU A 9 18.66 0.80 -32.47
C LEU A 9 19.26 2.08 -33.10
N ILE A 10 20.58 2.13 -33.25
CA ILE A 10 21.28 3.28 -33.87
C ILE A 10 20.89 3.45 -35.35
N ASP A 11 20.69 2.37 -36.09
CA ASP A 11 20.27 2.41 -37.50
C ASP A 11 18.81 2.88 -37.65
N VAL A 12 17.92 2.45 -36.77
CA VAL A 12 16.52 2.95 -36.70
C VAL A 12 16.49 4.42 -36.27
N ALA A 13 17.19 4.77 -35.19
CA ALA A 13 17.27 6.15 -34.69
C ALA A 13 17.82 7.13 -35.74
N ALA A 14 18.74 6.67 -36.59
CA ALA A 14 19.29 7.47 -37.67
C ALA A 14 18.46 7.45 -38.97
N GLY A 15 17.31 6.77 -38.97
CA GLY A 15 16.44 6.65 -40.15
C GLY A 15 17.03 5.80 -41.29
N ARG A 16 18.05 4.98 -41.03
CA ARG A 16 18.65 4.07 -42.03
C ARG A 16 17.83 2.80 -42.23
N THR A 17 16.96 2.46 -41.28
CA THR A 17 16.07 1.30 -41.33
C THR A 17 14.77 1.65 -40.62
N SER A 18 13.66 1.05 -41.05
CA SER A 18 12.35 1.27 -40.43
C SER A 18 12.30 0.72 -39.00
N ALA A 19 11.56 1.42 -38.15
CA ALA A 19 11.26 0.99 -36.79
C ALA A 19 10.28 -0.20 -36.77
N ASP A 20 10.15 -0.86 -35.62
CA ASP A 20 9.13 -1.89 -35.44
C ASP A 20 7.73 -1.26 -35.36
N LEU A 21 7.61 -0.21 -34.54
CA LEU A 21 6.41 0.59 -34.36
C LEU A 21 6.74 2.07 -34.52
N VAL A 22 5.87 2.82 -35.19
CA VAL A 22 5.89 4.29 -35.20
C VAL A 22 4.55 4.82 -34.71
N ILE A 23 4.61 5.67 -33.69
CA ILE A 23 3.49 6.48 -33.24
C ILE A 23 3.53 7.80 -34.02
N LYS A 24 2.56 8.02 -34.90
CA LYS A 24 2.49 9.20 -35.78
C LYS A 24 1.71 10.34 -35.13
N ASN A 25 2.10 11.57 -35.47
CA ASN A 25 1.37 12.81 -35.15
C ASN A 25 1.09 12.97 -33.63
N ALA A 26 2.10 12.77 -32.79
CA ALA A 26 1.97 12.91 -31.34
C ALA A 26 2.32 14.34 -30.88
N ARG A 27 1.66 14.79 -29.80
CA ARG A 27 2.14 15.89 -28.95
C ARG A 27 2.84 15.29 -27.74
N ILE A 28 4.16 15.25 -27.77
CA ILE A 28 5.00 14.54 -26.81
C ILE A 28 5.34 15.46 -25.64
N VAL A 29 5.14 14.99 -24.41
CA VAL A 29 5.57 15.68 -23.19
C VAL A 29 7.08 15.50 -23.03
N ASP A 30 7.84 16.55 -23.32
CA ASP A 30 9.28 16.64 -23.01
C ASP A 30 9.44 16.99 -21.53
N VAL A 31 9.53 15.96 -20.70
CA VAL A 31 9.72 16.09 -19.25
C VAL A 31 11.09 16.67 -18.86
N TYR A 32 12.05 16.78 -19.78
CA TYR A 32 13.34 17.41 -19.48
C TYR A 32 13.28 18.93 -19.64
N GLN A 33 12.54 19.41 -20.65
CA GLN A 33 12.39 20.86 -20.90
C GLN A 33 11.09 21.45 -20.36
N GLY A 34 10.15 20.61 -19.90
CA GLY A 34 8.88 21.08 -19.36
C GLY A 34 7.95 21.65 -20.44
N GLN A 35 7.92 21.04 -21.63
CA GLN A 35 7.14 21.54 -22.77
C GLN A 35 6.52 20.42 -23.60
N LEU A 36 5.61 20.78 -24.51
CA LEU A 36 5.12 19.88 -25.56
C LEU A 36 5.94 20.06 -26.84
N ILE A 37 6.30 18.95 -27.48
CA ILE A 37 6.88 18.92 -28.82
C ILE A 37 6.00 18.10 -29.77
N GLU A 38 6.04 18.38 -31.06
CA GLU A 38 5.28 17.63 -32.06
C GLU A 38 6.19 16.69 -32.86
N GLY A 39 5.66 15.53 -33.23
CA GLY A 39 6.32 14.62 -34.18
C GLY A 39 6.02 13.16 -33.89
N ASP A 40 6.78 12.28 -34.53
CA ASP A 40 6.62 10.85 -34.33
C ASP A 40 7.41 10.33 -33.14
N ILE A 41 7.06 9.13 -32.67
CA ILE A 41 7.87 8.32 -31.76
C ILE A 41 8.19 7.00 -32.48
N ALA A 42 9.46 6.74 -32.75
CA ALA A 42 9.92 5.49 -33.33
C ALA A 42 10.37 4.52 -32.24
N ILE A 43 9.95 3.25 -32.33
CA ILE A 43 10.20 2.23 -31.32
C ILE A 43 10.76 0.96 -32.00
N THR A 44 11.80 0.38 -31.42
CA THR A 44 12.35 -0.91 -31.85
C THR A 44 12.85 -1.72 -30.66
N GLU A 45 12.61 -3.04 -30.69
CA GLU A 45 12.99 -3.96 -29.61
C GLU A 45 12.59 -3.45 -28.20
N GLY A 46 11.40 -2.84 -28.09
CA GLY A 46 10.86 -2.28 -26.84
C GLY A 46 11.49 -0.98 -26.35
N VAL A 47 12.35 -0.35 -27.15
CA VAL A 47 13.10 0.87 -26.81
C VAL A 47 12.72 1.99 -27.78
N ILE A 48 12.62 3.21 -27.27
CA ILE A 48 12.42 4.42 -28.08
C ILE A 48 13.70 4.67 -28.88
N ALA A 49 13.60 4.66 -30.20
CA ALA A 49 14.71 4.96 -31.10
C ALA A 49 14.84 6.46 -31.39
N GLY A 50 13.73 7.19 -31.45
CA GLY A 50 13.72 8.58 -31.90
C GLY A 50 12.39 9.28 -31.65
N ILE A 51 12.44 10.61 -31.55
CA ILE A 51 11.28 11.50 -31.40
C ILE A 51 11.37 12.73 -32.32
N GLY A 52 10.24 13.37 -32.63
CA GLY A 52 10.21 14.74 -33.16
C GLY A 52 10.55 14.90 -34.65
N GLY A 53 10.59 13.81 -35.42
CA GLY A 53 10.81 13.82 -36.86
C GLY A 53 9.95 12.79 -37.58
N ASP A 54 10.11 12.69 -38.91
CA ASP A 54 9.40 11.68 -39.71
C ASP A 54 10.13 10.33 -39.65
N TYR A 55 9.46 9.31 -39.12
CA TYR A 55 9.97 7.94 -39.11
C TYR A 55 9.08 6.99 -39.93
N GLU A 56 9.70 5.94 -40.48
CA GLU A 56 8.98 4.82 -41.09
C GLU A 56 8.96 3.63 -40.13
N GLY A 57 7.82 2.92 -40.06
CA GLY A 57 7.61 1.77 -39.18
C GLY A 57 6.96 0.61 -39.91
N LYS A 58 7.20 -0.62 -39.43
CA LYS A 58 6.48 -1.82 -39.90
C LYS A 58 5.01 -1.76 -39.46
N GLU A 59 4.78 -1.29 -38.24
CA GLU A 59 3.48 -0.95 -37.69
C GLU A 59 3.39 0.57 -37.46
N VAL A 60 2.21 1.15 -37.70
CA VAL A 60 1.98 2.59 -37.61
C VAL A 60 0.68 2.86 -36.86
N HIS A 61 0.78 3.58 -35.74
CA HIS A 61 -0.37 4.06 -34.97
C HIS A 61 -0.46 5.58 -35.07
N ASP A 62 -1.46 6.09 -35.77
CA ASP A 62 -1.73 7.53 -35.83
C ASP A 62 -2.52 7.98 -34.60
N LEU A 63 -1.97 8.94 -33.87
CA LEU A 63 -2.59 9.53 -32.68
C LEU A 63 -3.39 10.79 -32.99
N ALA A 64 -3.38 11.29 -34.22
CA ALA A 64 -4.15 12.45 -34.66
C ALA A 64 -4.01 13.68 -33.72
N GLY A 65 -2.79 13.93 -33.21
CA GLY A 65 -2.50 15.05 -32.32
C GLY A 65 -2.82 14.81 -30.84
N LYS A 66 -3.07 13.57 -30.41
CA LYS A 66 -3.18 13.26 -28.96
C LYS A 66 -1.86 13.45 -28.23
N ILE A 67 -1.95 13.63 -26.92
CA ILE A 67 -0.79 13.85 -26.05
C ILE A 67 -0.19 12.50 -25.68
N VAL A 68 1.14 12.42 -25.71
CA VAL A 68 1.91 11.27 -25.24
C VAL A 68 2.82 11.69 -24.10
N ALA A 69 2.70 11.03 -22.94
CA ALA A 69 3.59 11.23 -21.79
C ALA A 69 4.26 9.91 -21.41
N PRO A 70 5.38 9.94 -20.66
CA PRO A 70 5.98 8.72 -20.13
C PRO A 70 4.98 7.95 -19.26
N GLY A 71 5.10 6.64 -19.23
CA GLY A 71 4.27 5.78 -18.39
C GLY A 71 4.43 6.15 -16.92
N LEU A 72 3.33 6.10 -16.17
CA LEU A 72 3.34 6.52 -14.76
C LEU A 72 4.07 5.46 -13.92
N ILE A 73 4.85 5.95 -12.95
CA ILE A 73 5.64 5.11 -12.03
C ILE A 73 5.10 5.33 -10.63
N GLU A 74 4.65 4.26 -9.99
CA GLU A 74 4.25 4.23 -8.59
C GLU A 74 5.46 3.90 -7.71
N PRO A 75 5.96 4.86 -6.89
CA PRO A 75 7.15 4.65 -6.07
C PRO A 75 6.95 3.73 -4.86
N HIS A 76 5.71 3.57 -4.37
CA HIS A 76 5.41 2.84 -3.14
C HIS A 76 3.93 2.44 -3.06
N ILE A 77 3.65 1.14 -3.01
CA ILE A 77 2.28 0.62 -2.96
C ILE A 77 2.23 -0.78 -2.35
N HIS A 78 1.06 -1.16 -1.81
CA HIS A 78 0.79 -2.50 -1.31
C HIS A 78 -0.27 -3.17 -2.20
N VAL A 79 0.07 -4.31 -2.79
CA VAL A 79 -0.89 -5.05 -3.63
C VAL A 79 -1.99 -5.63 -2.75
N GLU A 80 -1.62 -6.10 -1.56
CA GLU A 80 -2.49 -6.79 -0.62
C GLU A 80 -3.66 -5.92 -0.14
N SER A 81 -3.44 -4.61 -0.02
CA SER A 81 -4.46 -3.61 0.34
C SER A 81 -5.58 -3.48 -0.70
N SER A 82 -5.36 -3.98 -1.93
CA SER A 82 -6.39 -4.08 -2.96
C SER A 82 -7.31 -5.29 -2.81
N TYR A 83 -6.95 -6.24 -1.94
CA TYR A 83 -7.58 -7.54 -1.74
C TYR A 83 -7.63 -8.44 -2.98
N VAL A 84 -6.87 -8.13 -4.03
CA VAL A 84 -6.74 -8.96 -5.24
C VAL A 84 -5.30 -9.41 -5.42
N THR A 85 -5.08 -10.47 -6.22
CA THR A 85 -3.73 -10.95 -6.52
C THR A 85 -2.96 -9.99 -7.44
N PRO A 86 -1.61 -10.07 -7.51
CA PRO A 86 -0.78 -9.20 -8.34
C PRO A 86 -1.20 -9.11 -9.82
N GLU A 87 -1.73 -10.19 -10.38
CA GLU A 87 -2.19 -10.23 -11.77
C GLU A 87 -3.40 -9.34 -12.01
N GLU A 88 -4.36 -9.37 -11.09
CA GLU A 88 -5.55 -8.55 -11.15
C GLU A 88 -5.24 -7.09 -10.77
N PHE A 89 -4.31 -6.89 -9.83
CA PHE A 89 -3.81 -5.57 -9.50
C PHE A 89 -3.13 -4.88 -10.69
N ALA A 90 -2.27 -5.61 -11.41
CA ALA A 90 -1.63 -5.13 -12.63
C ALA A 90 -2.65 -4.68 -13.69
N ARG A 91 -3.75 -5.43 -13.84
CA ARG A 91 -4.87 -5.09 -14.74
C ARG A 91 -5.46 -3.73 -14.39
N LEU A 92 -5.73 -3.48 -13.10
CA LEU A 92 -6.28 -2.22 -12.61
C LEU A 92 -5.31 -1.06 -12.86
N LEU A 93 -4.03 -1.21 -12.52
CA LEU A 93 -3.04 -0.14 -12.70
C LEU A 93 -2.82 0.21 -14.18
N ALA A 94 -2.80 -0.79 -15.07
CA ALA A 94 -2.54 -0.62 -16.49
C ALA A 94 -3.58 0.25 -17.19
N ILE A 95 -4.87 0.09 -16.86
CA ILE A 95 -5.96 0.88 -17.47
C ILE A 95 -5.89 2.36 -17.05
N HIS A 96 -5.22 2.65 -15.93
CA HIS A 96 -4.96 4.00 -15.42
C HIS A 96 -3.59 4.56 -15.80
N GLY A 97 -2.85 3.89 -16.69
CA GLY A 97 -1.61 4.42 -17.25
C GLY A 97 -0.35 4.19 -16.42
N THR A 98 -0.45 3.49 -15.30
CA THR A 98 0.73 3.04 -14.56
C THR A 98 1.39 1.90 -15.29
N THR A 99 2.67 2.06 -15.60
CA THR A 99 3.49 1.08 -16.32
C THR A 99 4.52 0.41 -15.42
N THR A 100 4.75 0.96 -14.22
CA THR A 100 5.70 0.44 -13.24
C THR A 100 5.19 0.71 -11.84
N ALA A 101 5.27 -0.29 -10.97
CA ALA A 101 4.96 -0.15 -9.56
C ALA A 101 6.10 -0.75 -8.73
N LEU A 102 6.53 -0.03 -7.70
CA LEU A 102 7.46 -0.54 -6.69
C LEU A 102 6.64 -0.92 -5.47
N ALA A 103 6.32 -2.21 -5.38
CA ALA A 103 5.45 -2.76 -4.35
C ALA A 103 6.24 -3.22 -3.13
N ASP A 104 5.71 -2.95 -1.95
CA ASP A 104 6.17 -3.53 -0.70
C ASP A 104 5.22 -4.67 -0.28
N PRO A 105 5.65 -5.94 -0.37
CA PRO A 105 4.82 -7.08 -0.03
C PRO A 105 4.91 -7.42 1.47
N HIS A 106 5.02 -6.41 2.35
CA HIS A 106 5.24 -6.63 3.78
C HIS A 106 4.07 -7.35 4.44
N GLU A 107 2.88 -7.25 3.87
CA GLU A 107 1.65 -7.85 4.41
C GLU A 107 1.72 -9.37 4.31
N ILE A 108 1.87 -9.89 3.08
CA ILE A 108 1.99 -11.33 2.89
C ILE A 108 3.30 -11.88 3.46
N ALA A 109 4.36 -11.08 3.52
CA ALA A 109 5.60 -11.46 4.17
C ALA A 109 5.46 -11.57 5.70
N ASN A 110 4.61 -10.76 6.34
CA ASN A 110 4.28 -10.95 7.74
C ASN A 110 3.52 -12.25 7.99
N VAL A 111 2.74 -12.74 7.03
CA VAL A 111 2.02 -14.03 7.15
C VAL A 111 2.91 -15.23 6.82
N ALA A 112 3.66 -15.16 5.71
CA ALA A 112 4.32 -16.32 5.09
C ALA A 112 5.83 -16.14 4.87
N GLY A 113 6.42 -15.05 5.35
CA GLY A 113 7.85 -14.77 5.24
C GLY A 113 8.34 -14.72 3.79
N MET A 114 9.46 -15.38 3.52
CA MET A 114 10.09 -15.41 2.20
C MET A 114 9.26 -16.16 1.14
N ASP A 115 8.39 -17.07 1.56
CA ASP A 115 7.44 -17.72 0.64
C ASP A 115 6.39 -16.72 0.15
N GLY A 116 5.96 -15.79 1.02
CA GLY A 116 5.14 -14.63 0.66
C GLY A 116 5.78 -13.78 -0.44
N LEU A 117 7.02 -13.35 -0.23
CA LEU A 117 7.77 -12.58 -1.22
C LEU A 117 7.93 -13.35 -2.55
N SER A 118 8.25 -14.63 -2.48
CA SER A 118 8.44 -15.47 -3.67
C SER A 118 7.16 -15.60 -4.49
N TYR A 119 6.02 -15.81 -3.82
CA TYR A 119 4.71 -15.84 -4.48
C TYR A 119 4.41 -14.52 -5.20
N MET A 120 4.66 -13.37 -4.55
CA MET A 120 4.40 -12.07 -5.13
C MET A 120 5.27 -11.82 -6.38
N ILE A 121 6.55 -12.20 -6.33
CA ILE A 121 7.44 -12.14 -7.48
C ILE A 121 6.94 -13.02 -8.63
N ASP A 122 6.58 -14.26 -8.33
CA ASP A 122 6.14 -15.24 -9.35
C ASP A 122 4.81 -14.85 -10.00
N ALA A 123 3.85 -14.37 -9.20
CA ALA A 123 2.55 -13.88 -9.68
C ALA A 123 2.70 -12.66 -10.62
N SER A 124 3.76 -11.86 -10.46
CA SER A 124 3.99 -10.68 -11.30
C SER A 124 4.75 -10.96 -12.61
N GLN A 125 5.28 -12.16 -12.85
CA GLN A 125 6.17 -12.41 -14.00
C GLN A 125 5.50 -12.27 -15.38
N ASN A 126 4.19 -12.52 -15.47
CA ASN A 126 3.45 -12.55 -16.74
C ASN A 126 2.36 -11.48 -16.82
N VAL A 127 2.52 -10.39 -16.08
CA VAL A 127 1.59 -9.24 -16.11
C VAL A 127 2.02 -8.19 -17.14
N GLY A 128 1.13 -7.29 -17.50
CA GLY A 128 1.34 -6.29 -18.56
C GLY A 128 2.19 -5.08 -18.12
N ILE A 129 2.40 -4.89 -16.82
CA ILE A 129 3.21 -3.80 -16.25
C ILE A 129 4.44 -4.37 -15.54
N ASP A 130 5.43 -3.53 -15.25
CA ASP A 130 6.60 -3.94 -14.46
C ASP A 130 6.34 -3.73 -12.97
N ILE A 131 5.88 -4.77 -12.27
CA ILE A 131 5.81 -4.79 -10.80
C ILE A 131 7.16 -5.22 -10.27
N ARG A 132 7.82 -4.33 -9.54
CA ARG A 132 9.11 -4.54 -8.90
C ARG A 132 8.87 -4.58 -7.39
N TYR A 133 9.61 -5.43 -6.68
CA TYR A 133 9.40 -5.60 -5.25
C TYR A 133 10.52 -4.96 -4.43
N MET A 134 10.12 -4.38 -3.31
CA MET A 134 11.01 -3.98 -2.22
C MET A 134 11.07 -5.12 -1.18
N MET A 135 12.18 -5.23 -0.46
CA MET A 135 12.35 -6.22 0.60
C MET A 135 11.65 -5.75 1.88
N PRO A 136 10.66 -6.48 2.42
CA PRO A 136 10.02 -6.13 3.68
C PRO A 136 11.03 -5.96 4.82
N SER A 137 11.09 -4.76 5.38
CA SER A 137 12.11 -4.35 6.37
C SER A 137 11.75 -4.79 7.79
N CYS A 138 10.46 -4.77 8.11
CA CYS A 138 9.94 -4.86 9.47
C CYS A 138 8.90 -6.00 9.57
N VAL A 139 9.41 -7.24 9.55
CA VAL A 139 8.63 -8.46 9.78
C VAL A 139 9.17 -9.19 11.01
N PRO A 140 8.45 -9.19 12.15
CA PRO A 140 7.33 -8.31 12.50
C PRO A 140 7.70 -6.82 12.56
N ALA A 141 6.70 -5.94 12.65
CA ALA A 141 6.90 -4.49 12.70
C ALA A 141 7.65 -4.08 13.98
N THR A 142 7.28 -4.70 15.11
CA THR A 142 7.93 -4.52 16.42
C THR A 142 8.16 -5.84 17.15
N ASN A 143 8.81 -5.80 18.32
CA ASN A 143 8.94 -6.95 19.23
C ASN A 143 7.75 -7.11 20.21
N MET A 144 6.68 -6.33 20.03
CA MET A 144 5.49 -6.31 20.89
C MET A 144 4.30 -7.05 20.28
N GLU A 145 4.54 -7.89 19.28
CA GLU A 145 3.53 -8.67 18.56
C GLU A 145 4.11 -9.99 18.06
N ASN A 146 3.23 -10.94 17.72
CA ASN A 146 3.59 -12.14 16.98
C ASN A 146 3.00 -12.08 15.57
N SER A 147 3.83 -12.14 14.54
CA SER A 147 3.41 -12.36 13.14
C SER A 147 3.68 -13.80 12.72
N GLY A 148 3.40 -14.17 11.46
CA GLY A 148 3.64 -15.51 10.93
C GLY A 148 5.07 -15.79 10.53
N ALA A 149 5.93 -14.77 10.49
CA ALA A 149 7.33 -14.89 10.10
C ALA A 149 8.23 -13.88 10.81
N VAL A 150 9.53 -14.15 10.77
CA VAL A 150 10.58 -13.20 11.15
C VAL A 150 11.55 -13.11 9.99
N ILE A 151 11.77 -11.91 9.44
CA ILE A 151 12.79 -11.68 8.41
C ILE A 151 13.99 -11.02 9.06
N THR A 152 15.12 -11.73 9.04
CA THR A 152 16.41 -11.24 9.56
C THR A 152 17.24 -10.59 8.46
N ALA A 153 18.30 -9.85 8.83
CA ALA A 153 19.25 -9.31 7.87
C ALA A 153 19.84 -10.39 6.94
N GLN A 154 20.08 -11.60 7.47
CA GLN A 154 20.66 -12.70 6.70
C GLN A 154 19.72 -13.21 5.60
N ASP A 155 18.41 -13.18 5.83
CA ASP A 155 17.40 -13.61 4.86
C ASP A 155 17.31 -12.65 3.66
N MET A 156 17.61 -11.36 3.90
CA MET A 156 17.55 -10.29 2.89
C MET A 156 18.70 -10.36 1.86
N VAL A 157 19.83 -10.96 2.22
CA VAL A 157 21.07 -10.92 1.41
C VAL A 157 20.86 -11.54 0.03
N GLN A 158 20.29 -12.74 -0.03
CA GLN A 158 20.20 -13.49 -1.29
C GLN A 158 19.25 -12.82 -2.30
N PRO A 159 18.01 -12.43 -1.96
CA PRO A 159 17.13 -11.72 -2.88
C PRO A 159 17.71 -10.38 -3.37
N ILE A 160 18.47 -9.68 -2.52
CA ILE A 160 19.16 -8.44 -2.90
C ILE A 160 20.26 -8.69 -3.93
N ILE A 161 21.08 -9.73 -3.72
CA ILE A 161 22.18 -10.11 -4.64
C ILE A 161 21.62 -10.61 -5.98
N ASP A 162 20.55 -11.41 -5.94
CA ASP A 162 19.92 -11.98 -7.14
C ASP A 162 19.13 -10.93 -7.94
N GLY A 163 18.96 -9.72 -7.39
CA GLY A 163 18.22 -8.64 -8.03
C GLY A 163 16.71 -8.89 -8.07
N GLN A 164 16.20 -9.75 -7.18
CA GLN A 164 14.78 -10.00 -6.99
C GLN A 164 14.06 -8.80 -6.36
N VAL A 165 14.79 -8.00 -5.58
CA VAL A 165 14.29 -6.79 -4.91
C VAL A 165 15.18 -5.57 -5.15
N ASP A 166 14.57 -4.38 -5.11
CA ASP A 166 15.23 -3.11 -5.44
C ASP A 166 15.79 -2.34 -4.25
N GLY A 167 15.45 -2.78 -3.05
CA GLY A 167 16.03 -2.27 -1.81
C GLY A 167 15.22 -2.72 -0.61
N LEU A 168 15.38 -2.04 0.51
CA LEU A 168 14.50 -2.24 1.65
C LEU A 168 13.26 -1.38 1.47
N ALA A 169 12.13 -1.99 1.74
CA ALA A 169 10.86 -1.30 1.76
C ALA A 169 10.77 -0.35 2.95
N GLU A 170 9.56 0.09 3.29
CA GLU A 170 9.40 1.13 4.28
C GLU A 170 9.94 0.72 5.65
N PHE A 171 10.84 1.52 6.22
CA PHE A 171 11.47 1.19 7.49
C PHE A 171 10.69 1.77 8.67
N MET A 172 9.51 1.20 8.93
CA MET A 172 8.55 1.61 9.96
C MET A 172 9.03 1.42 11.40
N ASN A 173 9.99 0.53 11.66
CA ASN A 173 10.72 0.50 12.93
C ASN A 173 11.76 1.64 12.99
N PHE A 174 11.29 2.87 12.81
CA PHE A 174 12.07 4.08 12.98
C PHE A 174 12.68 4.24 14.39
N PRO A 175 12.05 3.79 15.50
CA PRO A 175 12.69 3.85 16.81
C PRO A 175 13.95 3.00 16.87
N GLY A 176 13.91 1.79 16.30
CA GLY A 176 15.08 0.91 16.25
C GLY A 176 16.24 1.52 15.47
N ILE A 177 15.95 2.28 14.40
CA ILE A 177 16.97 3.06 13.69
C ILE A 177 17.53 4.18 14.58
N ILE A 178 16.66 5.01 15.17
CA ILE A 178 17.05 6.18 15.97
C ILE A 178 17.84 5.76 17.22
N ASN A 179 17.44 4.67 17.86
CA ASN A 179 18.06 4.11 19.04
C ASN A 179 19.27 3.22 18.73
N ASN A 180 19.60 3.02 17.44
CA ASN A 180 20.72 2.20 16.99
C ASN A 180 20.66 0.77 17.54
N GLU A 181 19.53 0.10 17.36
CA GLU A 181 19.35 -1.30 17.73
C GLU A 181 20.12 -2.22 16.77
N ASP A 182 20.99 -3.08 17.30
CA ASP A 182 21.93 -3.88 16.50
C ASP A 182 21.24 -4.68 15.38
N SER A 183 20.14 -5.40 15.67
CA SER A 183 19.43 -6.21 14.68
C SER A 183 18.76 -5.38 13.58
N VAL A 184 18.38 -4.14 13.88
CA VAL A 184 17.81 -3.18 12.91
C VAL A 184 18.92 -2.63 12.03
N ILE A 185 20.06 -2.25 12.64
CA ILE A 185 21.22 -1.75 11.91
C ILE A 185 21.80 -2.85 11.00
N ASP A 186 21.79 -4.12 11.41
CA ASP A 186 22.20 -5.23 10.56
C ASP A 186 21.41 -5.26 9.23
N LYS A 187 20.09 -5.05 9.27
CA LYS A 187 19.23 -4.98 8.07
C LYS A 187 19.61 -3.79 7.19
N VAL A 188 19.77 -2.60 7.79
CA VAL A 188 20.21 -1.39 7.09
C VAL A 188 21.57 -1.61 6.41
N MET A 189 22.51 -2.28 7.08
CA MET A 189 23.83 -2.56 6.55
C MET A 189 23.79 -3.48 5.32
N VAL A 190 22.91 -4.48 5.27
CA VAL A 190 22.74 -5.33 4.08
C VAL A 190 22.42 -4.48 2.85
N ALA A 191 21.50 -3.53 2.95
CA ALA A 191 21.14 -2.65 1.85
C ALA A 191 22.30 -1.74 1.44
N ARG A 192 23.00 -1.14 2.41
CA ARG A 192 24.13 -0.24 2.18
C ARG A 192 25.31 -0.94 1.51
N GLU A 193 25.65 -2.14 1.96
CA GLU A 193 26.75 -2.95 1.41
C GLU A 193 26.51 -3.32 -0.07
N HIS A 194 25.24 -3.45 -0.47
CA HIS A 194 24.84 -3.78 -1.83
C HIS A 194 24.38 -2.56 -2.65
N GLY A 195 24.55 -1.34 -2.11
CA GLY A 195 24.20 -0.09 -2.80
C GLY A 195 22.71 0.03 -3.13
N LYS A 196 21.84 -0.60 -2.34
CA LYS A 196 20.39 -0.56 -2.48
C LYS A 196 19.80 0.67 -1.78
N ARG A 197 18.60 1.09 -2.20
CA ARG A 197 17.86 2.17 -1.54
C ARG A 197 17.14 1.63 -0.30
N ILE A 198 16.78 2.54 0.60
CA ILE A 198 15.98 2.23 1.79
C ILE A 198 14.82 3.23 1.81
N ASP A 199 13.61 2.71 1.71
CA ASP A 199 12.38 3.49 1.77
C ASP A 199 11.99 3.73 3.23
N GLY A 200 11.27 4.81 3.51
CA GLY A 200 11.02 5.28 4.88
C GLY A 200 9.55 5.36 5.25
N HIS A 201 9.31 5.19 6.55
CA HIS A 201 8.03 5.34 7.23
C HIS A 201 8.32 5.96 8.60
N SER A 202 8.05 7.26 8.75
CA SER A 202 8.51 8.04 9.90
C SER A 202 7.48 9.03 10.43
N PRO A 203 6.27 8.57 10.81
CA PRO A 203 5.18 9.45 11.24
C PRO A 203 5.60 10.28 12.47
N MET A 204 5.38 11.59 12.41
CA MET A 204 5.70 12.56 13.49
C MET A 204 7.19 12.65 13.90
N VAL A 205 8.10 11.96 13.21
CA VAL A 205 9.55 12.04 13.49
C VAL A 205 10.09 13.38 12.98
N THR A 206 10.72 14.16 13.86
CA THR A 206 11.19 15.52 13.56
C THR A 206 12.56 15.81 14.19
N GLY A 207 13.17 16.95 13.85
CA GLY A 207 14.33 17.47 14.56
C GLY A 207 15.57 16.58 14.45
N LYS A 208 16.08 16.14 15.61
CA LYS A 208 17.31 15.31 15.71
C LYS A 208 17.05 13.85 15.35
N ASP A 209 15.87 13.36 15.68
CA ASP A 209 15.50 11.97 15.43
C ASP A 209 15.33 11.74 13.93
N LEU A 210 14.73 12.71 13.23
CA LEU A 210 14.70 12.71 11.75
C LEU A 210 16.10 12.74 11.15
N ASN A 211 17.05 13.49 11.73
CA ASN A 211 18.43 13.48 11.26
C ASN A 211 19.08 12.09 11.43
N ALA A 212 18.83 11.41 12.55
CA ALA A 212 19.36 10.07 12.80
C ALA A 212 18.81 9.06 11.80
N TYR A 213 17.49 9.09 11.57
CA TYR A 213 16.79 8.24 10.60
C TYR A 213 17.35 8.40 9.18
N ILE A 214 17.48 9.65 8.71
CA ILE A 214 18.06 9.94 7.39
C ILE A 214 19.54 9.56 7.33
N ALA A 215 20.31 9.83 8.38
CA ALA A 215 21.75 9.49 8.42
C ALA A 215 22.01 7.98 8.32
N ALA A 216 21.07 7.15 8.78
CA ALA A 216 21.12 5.70 8.61
C ALA A 216 21.04 5.28 7.14
N GLY A 217 20.52 6.14 6.25
CA GLY A 217 20.46 5.91 4.80
C GLY A 217 19.04 5.82 4.26
N VAL A 218 18.02 6.17 5.05
CA VAL A 218 16.63 6.24 4.58
C VAL A 218 16.45 7.48 3.69
N GLU A 219 15.90 7.28 2.49
CA GLU A 219 15.96 8.27 1.39
C GLU A 219 14.63 8.97 1.10
N ASN A 220 13.51 8.40 1.55
CA ASN A 220 12.16 8.91 1.28
C ASN A 220 11.22 8.68 2.46
N ASP A 221 10.06 9.31 2.41
CA ASP A 221 8.99 9.15 3.40
C ASP A 221 7.64 9.43 2.73
N HIS A 222 6.63 8.63 3.07
CA HIS A 222 5.23 8.84 2.65
C HIS A 222 4.34 9.31 3.82
N GLU A 223 4.85 9.31 5.05
CA GLU A 223 4.11 9.61 6.29
C GLU A 223 3.97 11.11 6.62
N CYS A 224 4.18 12.00 5.65
CA CYS A 224 3.92 13.42 5.84
C CYS A 224 2.42 13.70 5.86
N THR A 225 1.94 14.38 6.90
CA THR A 225 0.54 14.84 6.97
C THR A 225 0.42 16.37 6.93
N THR A 226 1.52 17.07 7.21
CA THR A 226 1.58 18.54 7.23
C THR A 226 2.63 19.11 6.26
N ILE A 227 2.45 20.37 5.88
CA ILE A 227 3.41 21.08 5.00
C ILE A 227 4.74 21.28 5.73
N GLU A 228 4.68 21.52 7.05
CA GLU A 228 5.83 21.71 7.91
C GLU A 228 6.72 20.45 7.95
N GLU A 229 6.11 19.27 8.15
CA GLU A 229 6.80 17.98 8.08
C GLU A 229 7.46 17.76 6.72
N MET A 230 6.70 17.99 5.64
CA MET A 230 7.20 17.86 4.27
C MET A 230 8.42 18.77 4.04
N HIS A 231 8.33 20.04 4.41
CA HIS A 231 9.44 21.00 4.24
C HIS A 231 10.66 20.59 5.08
N GLU A 232 10.45 20.05 6.28
CA GLU A 232 11.52 19.57 7.14
C GLU A 232 12.34 18.43 6.50
N ARG A 233 11.64 17.47 5.87
CA ARG A 233 12.23 16.32 5.16
C ARG A 233 12.91 16.70 3.86
N LEU A 234 12.25 17.54 3.06
CA LEU A 234 12.85 18.10 1.84
C LEU A 234 14.15 18.86 2.13
N SER A 235 14.18 19.64 3.22
CA SER A 235 15.39 20.40 3.63
C SER A 235 16.56 19.51 4.04
N ARG A 236 16.28 18.25 4.39
CA ARG A 236 17.28 17.23 4.76
C ARG A 236 17.61 16.28 3.61
N GLY A 237 17.04 16.52 2.43
CA GLY A 237 17.38 15.78 1.21
C GLY A 237 16.60 14.48 1.02
N MET A 238 15.47 14.29 1.71
CA MET A 238 14.55 13.19 1.40
C MET A 238 13.72 13.49 0.16
N TYR A 239 13.20 12.44 -0.48
CA TYR A 239 12.00 12.53 -1.31
C TYR A 239 10.77 12.43 -0.40
N VAL A 240 9.68 13.09 -0.77
CA VAL A 240 8.38 12.97 -0.09
C VAL A 240 7.37 12.41 -1.07
N PHE A 241 6.74 11.31 -0.70
CA PHE A 241 5.67 10.70 -1.48
C PHE A 241 4.34 11.27 -0.99
N LEU A 242 3.62 11.95 -1.88
CA LEU A 242 2.34 12.58 -1.61
C LEU A 242 1.25 11.56 -1.91
N ARG A 243 0.75 10.93 -0.85
CA ARG A 243 -0.22 9.84 -0.91
C ARG A 243 -1.62 10.31 -1.29
N GLU A 244 -2.26 9.57 -2.17
CA GLU A 244 -3.69 9.63 -2.47
C GLU A 244 -4.26 8.22 -2.52
N GLY A 245 -4.31 7.57 -1.35
CA GLY A 245 -4.83 6.22 -1.18
C GLY A 245 -6.33 6.16 -0.92
N SER A 246 -6.82 4.98 -0.52
CA SER A 246 -8.24 4.78 -0.17
C SER A 246 -8.65 5.46 1.13
N VAL A 247 -7.72 5.54 2.10
CA VAL A 247 -7.96 6.15 3.42
C VAL A 247 -7.02 7.34 3.65
N THR A 248 -5.74 7.18 3.34
CA THR A 248 -4.70 8.22 3.51
C THR A 248 -4.64 9.14 2.29
N GLN A 249 -5.32 10.30 2.39
CA GLN A 249 -5.43 11.30 1.30
C GLN A 249 -4.71 12.60 1.66
N ASN A 250 -3.37 12.56 1.66
CA ASN A 250 -2.54 13.71 2.03
C ASN A 250 -2.20 14.63 0.84
N LEU A 251 -2.42 14.18 -0.40
CA LEU A 251 -2.00 14.88 -1.62
C LEU A 251 -2.48 16.34 -1.64
N ARG A 252 -3.79 16.60 -1.48
CA ARG A 252 -4.32 17.98 -1.53
C ARG A 252 -3.75 18.89 -0.45
N MET A 253 -3.48 18.36 0.75
CA MET A 253 -2.87 19.14 1.82
C MET A 253 -1.41 19.49 1.48
N LEU A 254 -0.64 18.49 1.06
CA LEU A 254 0.80 18.64 0.79
C LEU A 254 1.10 19.43 -0.50
N LEU A 255 0.23 19.36 -1.51
CA LEU A 255 0.37 20.12 -2.76
C LEU A 255 0.52 21.62 -2.54
N LYS A 256 -0.09 22.17 -1.48
CA LYS A 256 0.02 23.58 -1.10
C LYS A 256 1.45 24.00 -0.74
N GLY A 257 2.32 23.05 -0.40
CA GLY A 257 3.74 23.29 -0.14
C GLY A 257 4.66 22.95 -1.32
N VAL A 258 4.12 22.47 -2.45
CA VAL A 258 4.88 22.17 -3.67
C VAL A 258 5.14 23.47 -4.45
N THR A 259 6.34 23.58 -4.99
CA THR A 259 6.85 24.73 -5.73
C THR A 259 7.71 24.24 -6.90
N SER A 260 7.97 25.10 -7.89
CA SER A 260 8.90 24.78 -8.98
C SER A 260 10.32 24.44 -8.50
N SER A 261 10.71 24.87 -7.30
CA SER A 261 12.05 24.66 -6.75
C SER A 261 12.20 23.33 -6.00
N ASN A 262 11.10 22.74 -5.50
CA ASN A 262 11.12 21.50 -4.72
C ASN A 262 10.36 20.34 -5.39
N SER A 263 9.58 20.57 -6.46
CA SER A 263 8.78 19.54 -7.13
C SER A 263 9.58 18.31 -7.58
N ARG A 264 10.90 18.46 -7.83
CA ARG A 264 11.79 17.33 -8.14
C ARG A 264 11.91 16.28 -7.02
N ARG A 265 11.51 16.63 -5.78
CA ARG A 265 11.54 15.75 -4.61
C ARG A 265 10.15 15.43 -4.05
N CYS A 266 9.09 15.88 -4.71
CA CYS A 266 7.71 15.57 -4.36
C CYS A 266 7.19 14.58 -5.40
N LEU A 267 6.81 13.37 -5.00
CA LEU A 267 6.37 12.30 -5.91
C LEU A 267 4.92 11.94 -5.61
N LEU A 268 4.18 11.44 -6.59
CA LEU A 268 2.82 10.96 -6.38
C LEU A 268 2.84 9.47 -6.06
N SER A 269 2.01 9.03 -5.11
CA SER A 269 1.94 7.64 -4.67
C SER A 269 0.54 7.26 -4.20
N GLY A 270 0.17 5.99 -4.37
CA GLY A 270 -1.09 5.41 -3.89
C GLY A 270 -1.03 4.85 -2.47
N ASP A 271 0.11 4.27 -2.05
CA ASP A 271 0.27 3.59 -0.77
C ASP A 271 -0.75 2.44 -0.58
N ASP A 272 -1.73 2.58 0.33
CA ASP A 272 -2.85 1.65 0.47
C ASP A 272 -4.01 1.99 -0.46
N VAL A 273 -4.20 1.20 -1.52
CA VAL A 273 -5.30 1.39 -2.48
C VAL A 273 -6.14 0.13 -2.66
N GLN A 274 -7.42 0.24 -2.35
CA GLN A 274 -8.42 -0.79 -2.57
C GLN A 274 -8.79 -0.93 -4.06
N ALA A 275 -9.14 -2.14 -4.50
CA ALA A 275 -9.66 -2.39 -5.85
C ALA A 275 -10.85 -1.47 -6.20
N LYS A 276 -11.73 -1.20 -5.21
CA LYS A 276 -12.83 -0.25 -5.35
C LYS A 276 -12.35 1.16 -5.73
N THR A 277 -11.35 1.69 -5.03
CA THR A 277 -10.79 3.02 -5.31
C THR A 277 -10.20 3.07 -6.71
N LEU A 278 -9.46 2.03 -7.12
CA LEU A 278 -8.90 1.93 -8.47
C LEU A 278 -10.03 1.97 -9.53
N LEU A 279 -11.09 1.18 -9.35
CA LEU A 279 -12.20 1.11 -10.30
C LEU A 279 -13.03 2.42 -10.39
N GLU A 280 -13.26 3.08 -9.26
CA GLU A 280 -14.16 4.25 -9.19
C GLU A 280 -13.44 5.57 -9.45
N LEU A 281 -12.23 5.73 -8.91
CA LEU A 281 -11.51 7.00 -8.90
C LEU A 281 -10.27 6.96 -9.79
N GLY A 282 -9.64 5.80 -9.95
CA GLY A 282 -8.38 5.61 -10.65
C GLY A 282 -7.19 5.46 -9.72
N HIS A 283 -5.99 5.69 -10.26
CA HIS A 283 -4.72 5.53 -9.58
C HIS A 283 -3.91 6.84 -9.66
N LEU A 284 -2.66 6.81 -10.13
CA LEU A 284 -1.86 8.02 -10.33
C LEU A 284 -2.46 8.98 -11.37
N ASP A 285 -3.29 8.50 -12.30
CA ASP A 285 -4.06 9.38 -13.18
C ASP A 285 -5.05 10.26 -12.39
N ASN A 286 -5.61 9.75 -11.29
CA ASN A 286 -6.39 10.54 -10.34
C ASN A 286 -5.52 11.57 -9.64
N SER A 287 -4.35 11.17 -9.14
CA SER A 287 -3.40 12.09 -8.51
C SER A 287 -2.98 13.22 -9.47
N LEU A 288 -2.78 12.92 -10.75
CA LEU A 288 -2.51 13.93 -11.76
C LEU A 288 -3.70 14.88 -11.99
N ARG A 289 -4.94 14.38 -12.02
CA ARG A 289 -6.14 15.23 -12.08
C ARG A 289 -6.22 16.16 -10.88
N ILE A 290 -6.01 15.63 -9.66
CA ILE A 290 -6.00 16.42 -8.43
C ILE A 290 -4.93 17.52 -8.49
N CYS A 291 -3.72 17.20 -8.95
CA CYS A 291 -2.66 18.20 -9.16
C CYS A 291 -3.11 19.35 -10.06
N VAL A 292 -3.75 19.05 -11.19
CA VAL A 292 -4.25 20.05 -12.14
C VAL A 292 -5.41 20.86 -11.53
N GLU A 293 -6.33 20.21 -10.81
CA GLU A 293 -7.43 20.86 -10.10
C GLU A 293 -6.94 21.85 -9.03
N GLU A 294 -5.87 21.50 -8.30
CA GLU A 294 -5.22 22.36 -7.31
C GLU A 294 -4.30 23.42 -7.94
N GLY A 295 -4.25 23.49 -9.28
CA GLY A 295 -3.56 24.54 -10.02
C GLY A 295 -2.07 24.31 -10.27
N LEU A 296 -1.57 23.08 -10.07
CA LEU A 296 -0.21 22.71 -10.46
C LEU A 296 -0.11 22.62 -11.98
N ASP A 297 1.03 23.05 -12.53
CA ASP A 297 1.32 22.87 -13.96
C ASP A 297 1.26 21.37 -14.34
N PRO A 298 0.48 20.99 -15.38
CA PRO A 298 0.30 19.58 -15.73
C PRO A 298 1.59 18.84 -16.09
N ILE A 299 2.57 19.52 -16.71
CA ILE A 299 3.85 18.87 -17.06
C ILE A 299 4.67 18.65 -15.79
N THR A 300 4.63 19.58 -14.83
CA THR A 300 5.23 19.39 -13.51
C THR A 300 4.61 18.22 -12.77
N ALA A 301 3.28 18.07 -12.80
CA ALA A 301 2.59 16.91 -12.22
C ALA A 301 3.05 15.60 -12.89
N ILE A 302 3.15 15.57 -14.21
CA ILE A 302 3.68 14.42 -14.96
C ILE A 302 5.12 14.13 -14.56
N GLN A 303 5.99 15.12 -14.42
CA GLN A 303 7.36 14.92 -13.96
C GLN A 303 7.40 14.24 -12.58
N MET A 304 6.53 14.65 -11.66
CA MET A 304 6.40 14.07 -10.31
C MET A 304 5.94 12.61 -10.30
N ALA A 305 5.29 12.13 -11.36
CA ALA A 305 4.85 10.74 -11.52
C ALA A 305 5.69 9.95 -12.54
N THR A 306 6.73 10.54 -13.12
CA THR A 306 7.54 9.92 -14.19
C THR A 306 9.03 10.10 -13.91
N ILE A 307 9.69 11.10 -14.49
CA ILE A 307 11.15 11.25 -14.40
C ILE A 307 11.65 11.46 -12.97
N ASN A 308 10.94 12.25 -12.14
CA ASN A 308 11.34 12.45 -10.75
C ASN A 308 11.22 11.14 -9.97
N THR A 309 10.16 10.36 -10.25
CA THR A 309 9.96 9.04 -9.66
C THR A 309 11.02 8.04 -10.11
N ALA A 310 11.34 8.00 -11.41
CA ALA A 310 12.37 7.13 -11.94
C ALA A 310 13.74 7.43 -11.31
N GLU A 311 14.08 8.71 -11.15
CA GLU A 311 15.31 9.14 -10.47
C GLU A 311 15.32 8.74 -8.98
N ALA A 312 14.23 8.96 -8.26
CA ALA A 312 14.11 8.61 -6.83
C ALA A 312 14.16 7.09 -6.59
N THR A 313 13.57 6.32 -7.50
CA THR A 313 13.52 4.84 -7.45
C THR A 313 14.71 4.18 -8.14
N ARG A 314 15.65 4.99 -8.68
CA ARG A 314 16.88 4.55 -9.39
C ARG A 314 16.64 3.77 -10.68
N LEU A 315 15.45 3.91 -11.28
CA LEU A 315 15.13 3.41 -12.62
C LEU A 315 15.74 4.32 -13.67
N ARG A 316 16.75 3.82 -14.39
CA ARG A 316 17.52 4.60 -15.39
C ARG A 316 17.09 4.36 -16.83
N ASP A 317 16.23 3.39 -17.05
CA ASP A 317 15.79 2.92 -18.35
C ASP A 317 14.46 3.54 -18.78
N ARG A 318 13.75 4.29 -17.93
CA ARG A 318 12.40 4.82 -18.20
C ARG A 318 12.14 6.16 -17.52
N GLY A 319 10.90 6.64 -17.59
CA GLY A 319 10.46 7.91 -16.99
C GLY A 319 10.50 9.12 -17.93
N ALA A 320 10.92 8.94 -19.18
CA ALA A 320 10.89 9.96 -20.21
C ALA A 320 10.63 9.35 -21.61
N ILE A 321 10.07 10.13 -22.54
CA ILE A 321 9.99 9.75 -23.95
C ILE A 321 11.27 10.22 -24.65
N ALA A 322 12.33 9.40 -24.60
CA ALA A 322 13.64 9.77 -25.15
C ALA A 322 14.40 8.59 -25.77
N PRO A 323 15.26 8.83 -26.78
CA PRO A 323 16.04 7.77 -27.42
C PRO A 323 16.87 6.94 -26.42
N GLY A 324 16.80 5.62 -26.55
CA GLY A 324 17.51 4.65 -25.71
C GLY A 324 16.77 4.25 -24.43
N LEU A 325 15.65 4.90 -24.10
CA LEU A 325 14.80 4.52 -22.98
C LEU A 325 13.72 3.51 -23.40
N ARG A 326 13.29 2.69 -22.44
CA ARG A 326 12.16 1.78 -22.54
C ARG A 326 10.92 2.51 -23.04
N ALA A 327 10.21 1.91 -23.98
CA ALA A 327 9.03 2.49 -24.61
C ALA A 327 7.76 2.31 -23.74
N ASP A 328 7.81 2.88 -22.53
CA ASP A 328 6.69 2.91 -21.59
C ASP A 328 6.02 4.29 -21.66
N PHE A 329 4.78 4.35 -22.15
CA PHE A 329 4.09 5.62 -22.37
C PHE A 329 2.57 5.50 -22.34
N ILE A 330 1.94 6.64 -22.04
CA ILE A 330 0.49 6.80 -21.99
C ILE A 330 0.01 7.78 -23.04
N VAL A 331 -1.22 7.61 -23.50
CA VAL A 331 -1.88 8.50 -24.46
C VAL A 331 -3.18 9.04 -23.89
N PHE A 332 -3.39 10.35 -23.99
CA PHE A 332 -4.61 11.03 -23.55
C PHE A 332 -4.91 12.27 -24.42
N ASP A 333 -6.13 12.79 -24.33
CA ASP A 333 -6.58 13.87 -25.24
C ASP A 333 -6.08 15.26 -24.82
N ASN A 334 -6.17 15.57 -23.53
CA ASN A 334 -5.91 16.90 -22.96
C ASN A 334 -5.60 16.82 -21.47
N PHE A 335 -4.99 17.88 -20.94
CA PHE A 335 -4.65 18.00 -19.51
C PHE A 335 -5.85 18.28 -18.60
N ASP A 336 -6.98 18.76 -19.14
CA ASP A 336 -8.14 19.13 -18.31
C ASP A 336 -8.80 17.91 -17.68
N LYS A 337 -8.98 16.83 -18.46
CA LYS A 337 -9.59 15.58 -17.97
C LYS A 337 -8.57 14.49 -17.66
N LEU A 338 -7.43 14.50 -18.37
CA LEU A 338 -6.35 13.52 -18.22
C LEU A 338 -6.87 12.07 -18.13
N THR A 339 -7.81 11.72 -19.02
CA THR A 339 -8.32 10.35 -19.13
C THR A 339 -7.37 9.54 -19.99
N ILE A 340 -6.76 8.51 -19.41
CA ILE A 340 -5.86 7.61 -20.12
C ILE A 340 -6.66 6.79 -21.12
N GLN A 341 -6.24 6.83 -22.39
CA GLN A 341 -6.87 6.07 -23.47
C GLN A 341 -6.04 4.88 -23.90
N ARG A 342 -4.71 4.96 -23.78
CA ARG A 342 -3.81 3.88 -24.15
C ARG A 342 -2.62 3.86 -23.22
N THR A 343 -2.21 2.65 -22.86
CA THR A 343 -1.01 2.41 -22.06
C THR A 343 -0.12 1.45 -22.83
N TYR A 344 1.14 1.81 -22.98
CA TYR A 344 2.16 1.01 -23.64
C TYR A 344 3.26 0.66 -22.65
N VAL A 345 3.73 -0.58 -22.71
CA VAL A 345 4.92 -1.07 -21.98
C VAL A 345 5.83 -1.76 -22.99
N GLU A 346 7.10 -1.36 -23.05
CA GLU A 346 8.06 -1.83 -24.06
C GLU A 346 7.50 -1.76 -25.49
N GLY A 347 6.75 -0.70 -25.79
CA GLY A 347 6.12 -0.49 -27.10
C GLY A 347 4.93 -1.40 -27.40
N GLN A 348 4.53 -2.29 -26.49
CA GLN A 348 3.34 -3.13 -26.62
C GLN A 348 2.13 -2.41 -26.04
N LEU A 349 1.00 -2.38 -26.77
CA LEU A 349 -0.25 -1.83 -26.27
C LEU A 349 -0.87 -2.80 -25.26
N ILE A 350 -0.83 -2.46 -23.98
CA ILE A 350 -1.30 -3.34 -22.89
C ILE A 350 -2.71 -2.99 -22.40
N ALA A 351 -3.16 -1.74 -22.61
CA ALA A 351 -4.48 -1.29 -22.24
C ALA A 351 -4.98 -0.24 -23.23
N LYS A 352 -6.28 -0.26 -23.53
CA LYS A 352 -6.94 0.66 -24.45
C LYS A 352 -8.38 0.94 -24.03
N ASP A 353 -8.75 2.21 -23.96
CA ASP A 353 -10.12 2.69 -23.73
C ASP A 353 -10.78 2.03 -22.48
N GLY A 354 -10.00 1.84 -21.40
CA GLY A 354 -10.44 1.20 -20.16
C GLY A 354 -10.36 -0.32 -20.15
N GLU A 355 -9.97 -0.95 -21.26
CA GLU A 355 -9.81 -2.41 -21.37
C GLU A 355 -8.34 -2.83 -21.28
N TYR A 356 -8.06 -3.82 -20.43
CA TYR A 356 -6.76 -4.48 -20.37
C TYR A 356 -6.66 -5.58 -21.43
N LEU A 357 -5.54 -5.64 -22.15
CA LEU A 357 -5.39 -6.45 -23.37
C LEU A 357 -4.47 -7.66 -23.20
N VAL A 358 -3.74 -7.76 -22.09
CA VAL A 358 -2.82 -8.87 -21.83
C VAL A 358 -3.59 -10.03 -21.17
N PRO A 359 -3.37 -11.29 -21.58
CA PRO A 359 -4.01 -12.44 -20.93
C PRO A 359 -3.61 -12.54 -19.45
N ILE A 360 -4.59 -12.74 -18.57
CA ILE A 360 -4.35 -12.95 -17.14
C ILE A 360 -4.02 -14.43 -16.92
N GLN A 361 -2.82 -14.70 -16.41
CA GLN A 361 -2.38 -16.03 -16.00
C GLN A 361 -2.09 -16.02 -14.50
N ARG A 362 -2.98 -16.65 -13.72
CA ARG A 362 -2.81 -16.71 -12.26
C ARG A 362 -1.74 -17.69 -11.84
N ALA A 363 -0.86 -17.27 -10.93
CA ALA A 363 0.07 -18.13 -10.24
C ALA A 363 -0.67 -19.06 -9.25
N ASN A 364 -0.03 -20.19 -8.94
CA ASN A 364 -0.50 -21.07 -7.88
C ASN A 364 -0.13 -20.45 -6.53
N TYR A 365 -1.14 -20.21 -5.68
CA TYR A 365 -0.95 -19.64 -4.36
C TYR A 365 -0.89 -20.68 -3.23
N GLU A 366 -0.86 -22.00 -3.52
CA GLU A 366 -0.83 -23.08 -2.51
C GLU A 366 0.24 -22.87 -1.41
N VAL A 367 1.40 -22.30 -1.75
CA VAL A 367 2.50 -22.03 -0.80
C VAL A 367 2.17 -20.92 0.21
N VAL A 368 1.27 -20.02 -0.15
CA VAL A 368 0.76 -18.91 0.69
C VAL A 368 -0.74 -19.06 0.96
N GLU A 369 -1.29 -20.27 0.82
CA GLU A 369 -2.70 -20.52 1.13
C GLU A 369 -2.94 -20.14 2.59
N SER A 370 -4.04 -19.42 2.82
CA SER A 370 -4.34 -18.90 4.14
C SER A 370 -4.46 -20.01 5.18
N SER A 371 -3.87 -19.77 6.34
CA SER A 371 -4.00 -20.63 7.50
C SER A 371 -4.45 -19.79 8.69
N VAL A 372 -5.70 -20.00 9.13
CA VAL A 372 -6.21 -19.42 10.38
C VAL A 372 -6.39 -20.54 11.39
N LYS A 373 -5.61 -20.51 12.47
CA LYS A 373 -5.61 -21.56 13.49
C LYS A 373 -5.43 -20.96 14.87
N TYR A 374 -6.11 -21.51 15.87
CA TYR A 374 -6.01 -21.02 17.24
C TYR A 374 -5.66 -22.14 18.21
N LYS A 375 -4.99 -21.78 19.31
CA LYS A 375 -4.78 -22.70 20.43
C LYS A 375 -5.81 -22.46 21.52
N ASP A 376 -6.65 -23.46 21.75
CA ASP A 376 -7.60 -23.51 22.86
C ASP A 376 -8.47 -22.22 22.98
N PHE A 377 -8.90 -21.65 21.85
CA PHE A 377 -9.71 -20.43 21.84
C PHE A 377 -11.16 -20.71 22.25
N SER A 378 -11.69 -19.87 23.14
CA SER A 378 -13.05 -19.96 23.67
C SER A 378 -13.57 -18.57 24.07
N GLU A 379 -14.87 -18.48 24.33
CA GLU A 379 -15.53 -17.22 24.75
C GLU A 379 -14.93 -16.65 26.03
N GLU A 380 -14.51 -17.51 26.96
CA GLU A 380 -13.91 -17.11 28.24
C GLU A 380 -12.59 -16.34 28.06
N ARG A 381 -11.92 -16.47 26.91
CA ARG A 381 -10.70 -15.71 26.58
C ARG A 381 -10.98 -14.24 26.22
N LEU A 382 -12.24 -13.90 25.97
CA LEU A 382 -12.67 -12.53 25.64
C LEU A 382 -13.14 -11.74 26.86
N VAL A 383 -13.26 -12.38 28.03
CA VAL A 383 -13.62 -11.69 29.28
C VAL A 383 -12.59 -10.60 29.57
N LEU A 384 -13.06 -9.40 29.90
CA LEU A 384 -12.22 -8.24 30.22
C LEU A 384 -12.43 -7.84 31.69
N PRO A 385 -11.61 -8.37 32.62
CA PRO A 385 -11.59 -7.90 33.99
C PRO A 385 -11.03 -6.48 34.07
N LEU A 386 -11.65 -5.64 34.89
CA LEU A 386 -11.28 -4.24 35.05
C LEU A 386 -11.11 -3.89 36.54
N GLU A 387 -10.02 -3.20 36.87
CA GLU A 387 -9.71 -2.77 38.24
C GLU A 387 -10.38 -1.43 38.60
N SER A 388 -10.74 -0.62 37.60
CA SER A 388 -11.41 0.68 37.76
C SER A 388 -12.50 0.88 36.71
N ASP A 389 -13.48 1.76 36.99
CA ASP A 389 -14.44 2.26 35.99
C ASP A 389 -13.74 3.21 35.01
N THR A 390 -12.56 3.72 35.38
CA THR A 390 -11.72 4.58 34.53
C THR A 390 -10.74 3.74 33.72
N VAL A 391 -10.88 3.78 32.41
CA VAL A 391 -10.11 2.91 31.49
C VAL A 391 -9.53 3.68 30.30
N ARG A 392 -8.46 3.13 29.72
CA ARG A 392 -7.93 3.48 28.41
C ARG A 392 -8.73 2.79 27.32
N ALA A 393 -9.08 3.53 26.29
CA ALA A 393 -9.67 2.99 25.06
C ALA A 393 -8.94 3.56 23.85
N ILE A 394 -8.82 2.75 22.80
CA ILE A 394 -8.35 3.18 21.49
C ILE A 394 -9.45 4.05 20.90
N GLU A 395 -9.18 5.33 20.65
CA GLU A 395 -10.14 6.23 20.02
C GLU A 395 -9.92 6.27 18.52
N VAL A 396 -10.96 5.86 17.78
CA VAL A 396 -11.01 6.00 16.32
C VAL A 396 -11.14 7.47 15.96
N VAL A 397 -10.22 7.94 15.11
CA VAL A 397 -10.34 9.21 14.41
C VAL A 397 -11.03 8.96 13.08
N GLU A 398 -12.12 9.67 12.81
CA GLU A 398 -12.91 9.48 11.59
C GLU A 398 -12.06 9.83 10.36
N GLN A 399 -12.12 8.96 9.34
CA GLN A 399 -11.42 9.13 8.05
C GLN A 399 -9.89 9.16 8.12
N GLU A 400 -9.29 8.74 9.24
CA GLU A 400 -7.83 8.66 9.39
C GLU A 400 -7.42 7.28 9.91
N VAL A 401 -6.19 6.87 9.62
CA VAL A 401 -5.58 5.63 10.14
C VAL A 401 -4.99 5.81 11.55
N ILE A 402 -4.82 7.07 11.98
CA ILE A 402 -4.30 7.40 13.30
C ILE A 402 -5.36 7.16 14.38
N THR A 403 -4.89 6.85 15.59
CA THR A 403 -5.74 6.72 16.77
C THR A 403 -5.32 7.73 17.82
N ASN A 404 -6.21 7.98 18.79
CA ASN A 404 -5.88 8.68 20.03
C ASN A 404 -6.00 7.72 21.22
N GLU A 405 -5.40 8.12 22.34
CA GLU A 405 -5.75 7.58 23.64
C GLU A 405 -6.96 8.33 24.20
N ALA A 406 -8.02 7.61 24.56
CA ALA A 406 -9.13 8.15 25.32
C ALA A 406 -9.18 7.56 26.73
N ILE A 407 -9.34 8.44 27.72
CA ILE A 407 -9.67 8.06 29.09
C ILE A 407 -11.17 8.22 29.30
N ILE A 408 -11.86 7.13 29.62
CA ILE A 408 -13.32 7.07 29.67
C ILE A 408 -13.80 6.37 30.94
N GLN A 409 -15.07 6.62 31.30
CA GLN A 409 -15.79 5.84 32.30
C GLN A 409 -16.57 4.72 31.60
N VAL A 410 -16.55 3.52 32.16
CA VAL A 410 -17.30 2.35 31.67
C VAL A 410 -18.01 1.64 32.81
N ASP A 411 -19.00 0.83 32.48
CA ASP A 411 -19.73 0.01 33.44
C ASP A 411 -19.02 -1.34 33.65
N ARG A 412 -19.15 -1.86 34.88
CA ARG A 412 -18.65 -3.18 35.29
C ARG A 412 -19.72 -3.91 36.07
N ASP A 413 -19.74 -5.22 35.93
CA ASP A 413 -20.60 -6.07 36.74
C ASP A 413 -20.10 -6.21 38.19
N ALA A 414 -20.81 -7.00 38.99
CA ALA A 414 -20.47 -7.23 40.40
C ALA A 414 -19.12 -7.94 40.62
N ASP A 415 -18.59 -8.62 39.61
CA ASP A 415 -17.32 -9.33 39.63
C ASP A 415 -16.17 -8.48 39.02
N GLY A 416 -16.47 -7.24 38.60
CA GLY A 416 -15.51 -6.30 38.02
C GLY A 416 -15.21 -6.55 36.55
N ILE A 417 -16.07 -7.29 35.84
CA ILE A 417 -15.94 -7.54 34.39
C ILE A 417 -16.63 -6.41 33.62
N PHE A 418 -16.03 -5.97 32.51
CA PHE A 418 -16.63 -4.99 31.61
C PHE A 418 -18.06 -5.37 31.19
N GLU A 419 -19.01 -4.47 31.41
CA GLU A 419 -20.39 -4.60 30.99
C GLU A 419 -20.67 -3.64 29.82
N TYR A 420 -21.12 -4.17 28.67
CA TYR A 420 -21.42 -3.34 27.51
C TYR A 420 -22.64 -2.45 27.77
N ASN A 421 -22.45 -1.14 27.68
CA ASN A 421 -23.52 -0.15 27.76
C ASN A 421 -23.69 0.55 26.40
N PRO A 422 -24.85 0.42 25.72
CA PRO A 422 -25.08 1.04 24.42
C PRO A 422 -25.10 2.58 24.46
N ASP A 423 -25.22 3.22 25.63
CA ASP A 423 -25.17 4.68 25.76
C ASP A 423 -23.72 5.22 25.83
N ILE A 424 -22.74 4.34 26.05
CA ILE A 424 -21.31 4.67 26.02
C ILE A 424 -20.77 4.29 24.63
N PRO A 425 -20.04 5.17 23.93
CA PRO A 425 -19.64 4.94 22.54
C PRO A 425 -18.43 4.00 22.42
N VAL A 426 -18.46 2.86 23.10
CA VAL A 426 -17.34 1.93 23.25
C VAL A 426 -17.79 0.49 23.03
N VAL A 427 -16.97 -0.27 22.30
CA VAL A 427 -17.12 -1.72 22.13
C VAL A 427 -15.85 -2.43 22.55
N LYS A 428 -15.93 -3.75 22.76
CA LYS A 428 -14.76 -4.58 23.00
C LYS A 428 -14.02 -4.80 21.70
N ILE A 429 -12.69 -4.82 21.76
CA ILE A 429 -11.81 -5.26 20.69
C ILE A 429 -10.86 -6.33 21.24
N ALA A 430 -10.56 -7.35 20.45
CA ALA A 430 -9.58 -8.37 20.80
C ALA A 430 -8.70 -8.71 19.61
N VAL A 431 -7.45 -9.09 19.90
CA VAL A 431 -6.50 -9.63 18.91
C VAL A 431 -6.08 -11.03 19.34
N ILE A 432 -6.22 -11.97 18.42
CA ILE A 432 -6.01 -13.41 18.62
C ILE A 432 -4.90 -13.88 17.69
N GLU A 433 -3.84 -14.42 18.28
CA GLU A 433 -2.70 -14.97 17.54
C GLU A 433 -3.15 -16.16 16.68
N ARG A 434 -2.84 -16.13 15.37
CA ARG A 434 -3.34 -17.14 14.40
C ARG A 434 -2.30 -18.00 13.71
N HIS A 435 -1.01 -17.70 13.89
CA HIS A 435 0.07 -18.22 13.05
C HIS A 435 0.85 -19.37 13.70
N HIS A 436 1.05 -19.31 15.01
CA HIS A 436 2.00 -20.12 15.75
C HIS A 436 1.38 -20.90 16.92
N LEU A 437 0.07 -20.81 17.10
CA LEU A 437 -0.65 -21.50 18.17
C LEU A 437 -0.06 -21.15 19.54
N THR A 438 0.28 -19.89 19.77
CA THR A 438 0.80 -19.42 21.08
C THR A 438 -0.29 -19.53 22.15
N GLY A 439 -1.53 -19.26 21.75
CA GLY A 439 -2.69 -19.12 22.62
C GLY A 439 -2.84 -17.72 23.22
N ASN A 440 -2.11 -16.74 22.66
CA ASN A 440 -2.23 -15.34 23.02
C ASN A 440 -3.58 -14.77 22.53
N VAL A 441 -4.23 -14.06 23.45
CA VAL A 441 -5.43 -13.28 23.21
C VAL A 441 -5.29 -12.04 24.07
N SER A 442 -5.40 -10.87 23.46
CA SER A 442 -5.50 -9.62 24.21
C SER A 442 -6.86 -8.97 23.95
N VAL A 443 -7.37 -8.28 24.95
CA VAL A 443 -8.69 -7.65 24.94
C VAL A 443 -8.57 -6.23 25.46
N ALA A 444 -9.14 -5.27 24.73
CA ALA A 444 -9.23 -3.87 25.11
C ALA A 444 -10.56 -3.26 24.66
N LEU A 445 -10.61 -1.93 24.63
CA LEU A 445 -11.79 -1.16 24.29
C LEU A 445 -11.53 -0.23 23.11
N LEU A 446 -12.52 -0.17 22.21
CA LEU A 446 -12.51 0.64 21.00
C LEU A 446 -13.62 1.69 21.08
N LYS A 447 -13.25 2.96 21.14
CA LYS A 447 -14.15 4.11 21.24
C LYS A 447 -14.44 4.69 19.85
N ASN A 448 -15.68 5.15 19.66
CA ASN A 448 -16.19 5.84 18.47
C ASN A 448 -16.25 5.00 17.17
N TYR A 449 -16.08 3.66 17.24
CA TYR A 449 -16.35 2.79 16.10
C TYR A 449 -17.84 2.75 15.71
N GLY A 450 -18.72 3.05 16.67
CA GLY A 450 -20.15 3.30 16.46
C GLY A 450 -21.05 2.06 16.57
N MET A 451 -20.48 0.86 16.50
CA MET A 451 -21.18 -0.43 16.57
C MET A 451 -22.14 -0.55 17.77
N LYS A 452 -23.34 -1.09 17.52
CA LYS A 452 -24.40 -1.32 18.52
C LYS A 452 -24.85 -2.77 18.68
N TYR A 453 -24.55 -3.63 17.71
CA TYR A 453 -24.96 -5.04 17.75
C TYR A 453 -23.89 -5.94 17.17
N GLY A 454 -23.83 -7.19 17.66
CA GLY A 454 -23.06 -8.25 17.04
C GLY A 454 -21.55 -8.09 17.16
N ALA A 455 -20.85 -8.69 16.20
CA ALA A 455 -19.40 -8.67 16.06
C ALA A 455 -18.96 -8.62 14.58
N ILE A 456 -17.79 -8.04 14.35
CA ILE A 456 -17.02 -8.10 13.11
C ILE A 456 -15.66 -8.69 13.43
N ALA A 457 -15.23 -9.70 12.68
CA ALA A 457 -13.89 -10.25 12.78
C ALA A 457 -13.22 -10.29 11.41
N GLN A 458 -11.90 -10.09 11.38
CA GLN A 458 -11.11 -10.22 10.16
C GLN A 458 -9.69 -10.72 10.42
N SER A 459 -9.08 -11.29 9.38
CA SER A 459 -7.66 -11.69 9.38
C SER A 459 -6.72 -10.63 8.79
N ILE A 460 -7.26 -9.49 8.36
CA ILE A 460 -6.50 -8.32 7.93
C ILE A 460 -6.30 -7.42 9.15
N ALA A 461 -5.07 -7.37 9.65
CA ALA A 461 -4.69 -6.59 10.83
C ALA A 461 -3.24 -6.13 10.65
N HIS A 462 -3.03 -4.91 10.16
CA HIS A 462 -1.70 -4.37 9.90
C HIS A 462 -0.81 -4.47 11.15
N ASP A 463 0.43 -4.95 11.11
CA ASP A 463 1.03 -5.77 10.03
C ASP A 463 1.17 -7.24 10.45
N ASN A 464 0.98 -7.54 11.74
CA ASN A 464 1.10 -8.91 12.24
C ASN A 464 0.05 -9.85 11.65
N HIS A 465 -1.06 -9.31 11.14
CA HIS A 465 -2.19 -10.00 10.56
C HIS A 465 -2.71 -11.13 11.42
N ASN A 466 -2.73 -10.92 12.73
CA ASN A 466 -3.52 -11.74 13.64
C ASN A 466 -5.02 -11.52 13.40
N VAL A 467 -5.85 -12.34 14.02
CA VAL A 467 -7.30 -12.10 13.93
C VAL A 467 -7.68 -10.98 14.87
N VAL A 468 -8.26 -9.92 14.31
CA VAL A 468 -8.86 -8.82 15.08
C VAL A 468 -10.38 -8.97 15.05
N VAL A 469 -11.00 -8.81 16.22
CA VAL A 469 -12.45 -8.87 16.37
C VAL A 469 -12.94 -7.71 17.23
N ALA A 470 -13.99 -7.03 16.79
CA ALA A 470 -14.70 -6.04 17.59
C ALA A 470 -16.16 -6.46 17.77
N GLY A 471 -16.73 -6.22 18.95
CA GLY A 471 -18.09 -6.63 19.22
C GLY A 471 -18.68 -6.08 20.52
N THR A 472 -20.00 -6.26 20.62
CA THR A 472 -20.83 -5.80 21.75
C THR A 472 -21.04 -6.88 22.81
N ASN A 473 -20.74 -8.14 22.48
CA ASN A 473 -20.85 -9.27 23.38
C ASN A 473 -19.85 -10.37 23.00
N ASP A 474 -19.43 -11.15 24.00
CA ASP A 474 -18.37 -12.15 23.81
C ASP A 474 -18.81 -13.33 22.96
N SER A 475 -20.10 -13.68 22.98
CA SER A 475 -20.62 -14.83 22.24
C SER A 475 -20.55 -14.62 20.73
N ASP A 476 -21.01 -13.46 20.22
CA ASP A 476 -20.91 -13.13 18.80
C ASP A 476 -19.45 -12.95 18.35
N MET A 477 -18.61 -12.36 19.21
CA MET A 477 -17.17 -12.23 18.93
C MET A 477 -16.50 -13.62 18.83
N ALA A 478 -16.76 -14.52 19.76
CA ALA A 478 -16.20 -15.86 19.76
C ALA A 478 -16.71 -16.69 18.56
N PHE A 479 -17.98 -16.51 18.18
CA PHE A 479 -18.54 -17.12 16.97
C PHE A 479 -17.83 -16.60 15.72
N ALA A 480 -17.64 -15.28 15.60
CA ALA A 480 -16.97 -14.65 14.47
C ALA A 480 -15.52 -15.16 14.31
N VAL A 481 -14.76 -15.26 15.40
CA VAL A 481 -13.39 -15.80 15.38
C VAL A 481 -13.38 -17.25 14.89
N LYS A 482 -14.26 -18.12 15.39
CA LYS A 482 -14.35 -19.52 14.93
C LYS A 482 -14.76 -19.65 13.45
N GLU A 483 -15.60 -18.74 12.98
CA GLU A 483 -16.01 -18.73 11.57
C GLU A 483 -14.86 -18.33 10.64
N LEU A 484 -13.94 -17.46 11.06
CA LEU A 484 -12.72 -17.17 10.29
C LEU A 484 -11.78 -18.37 10.18
N GLU A 485 -11.68 -19.20 11.22
CA GLU A 485 -11.00 -20.51 11.10
C GLU A 485 -11.72 -21.40 10.08
N ARG A 486 -13.05 -21.44 10.03
CA ARG A 486 -13.77 -22.20 9.00
C ARG A 486 -13.54 -21.66 7.58
N LEU A 487 -13.50 -20.34 7.42
CA LEU A 487 -13.26 -19.67 6.15
C LEU A 487 -11.78 -19.67 5.73
N GLN A 488 -10.88 -19.99 6.66
CA GLN A 488 -9.44 -19.79 6.52
C GLN A 488 -9.13 -18.33 6.13
N GLY A 489 -9.67 -17.37 6.87
CA GLY A 489 -9.39 -15.94 6.68
C GLY A 489 -10.40 -15.19 5.82
N GLY A 490 -10.29 -13.86 5.84
CA GLY A 490 -11.29 -12.94 5.30
C GLY A 490 -11.89 -12.03 6.35
N VAL A 491 -13.12 -11.58 6.07
CA VAL A 491 -13.96 -10.78 6.98
C VAL A 491 -15.27 -11.51 7.24
N VAL A 492 -15.77 -11.48 8.47
CA VAL A 492 -17.07 -12.03 8.84
C VAL A 492 -17.84 -11.09 9.77
N LEU A 493 -19.13 -10.95 9.50
CA LEU A 493 -20.09 -10.22 10.32
C LEU A 493 -21.04 -11.22 10.99
N VAL A 494 -21.18 -11.10 12.31
CA VAL A 494 -22.04 -11.98 13.12
C VAL A 494 -23.02 -11.15 13.93
N LYS A 495 -24.26 -11.62 14.02
CA LYS A 495 -25.29 -11.07 14.90
C LYS A 495 -26.20 -12.18 15.41
N ASP A 496 -26.45 -12.21 16.71
CA ASP A 496 -27.34 -13.18 17.35
C ASP A 496 -26.92 -14.65 17.06
N GLY A 497 -25.61 -14.92 17.06
CA GLY A 497 -25.03 -16.24 16.78
C GLY A 497 -25.15 -16.70 15.33
N GLN A 498 -25.37 -15.79 14.38
CA GLN A 498 -25.50 -16.10 12.96
C GLN A 498 -24.55 -15.25 12.11
N VAL A 499 -23.93 -15.88 11.10
CA VAL A 499 -23.21 -15.16 10.05
C VAL A 499 -24.21 -14.41 9.20
N ILE A 500 -24.10 -13.07 9.18
CA ILE A 500 -24.97 -12.20 8.38
C ILE A 500 -24.32 -11.73 7.08
N ALA A 501 -22.98 -11.76 7.01
CA ALA A 501 -22.18 -11.57 5.79
C ALA A 501 -20.75 -12.11 5.99
N ASN A 502 -20.08 -12.48 4.90
CA ASN A 502 -18.66 -12.81 4.89
C ASN A 502 -17.99 -12.42 3.56
N PHE A 503 -16.68 -12.25 3.61
CA PHE A 503 -15.80 -11.92 2.48
C PHE A 503 -14.51 -12.76 2.63
N PRO A 504 -14.47 -13.96 2.03
CA PRO A 504 -13.32 -14.88 2.15
C PRO A 504 -12.08 -14.37 1.41
N LEU A 505 -10.90 -14.55 2.01
CA LEU A 505 -9.60 -14.14 1.45
C LEU A 505 -8.62 -15.32 1.47
N PRO A 506 -8.67 -16.24 0.49
CA PRO A 506 -7.93 -17.50 0.51
C PRO A 506 -6.41 -17.35 0.41
N VAL A 507 -5.89 -16.23 -0.08
CA VAL A 507 -4.44 -16.01 -0.23
C VAL A 507 -3.92 -15.26 1.01
N GLY A 508 -3.21 -15.96 1.90
CA GLY A 508 -2.67 -15.44 3.16
C GLY A 508 -3.71 -14.98 4.21
N GLY A 509 -5.00 -15.01 3.89
CA GLY A 509 -6.04 -14.33 4.68
C GLY A 509 -6.12 -12.84 4.37
N LEU A 510 -5.53 -12.41 3.24
CA LEU A 510 -5.32 -11.01 2.85
C LEU A 510 -5.89 -10.70 1.46
N MET A 511 -5.74 -11.60 0.51
CA MET A 511 -6.15 -11.39 -0.89
C MET A 511 -7.14 -12.47 -1.37
N SER A 512 -7.88 -12.11 -2.40
CA SER A 512 -8.83 -12.96 -3.13
C SER A 512 -8.30 -13.32 -4.51
N ASP A 513 -8.64 -14.52 -4.99
CA ASP A 513 -8.38 -15.00 -6.35
C ASP A 513 -9.54 -14.64 -7.32
N LEU A 514 -10.48 -13.79 -6.89
CA LEU A 514 -11.57 -13.28 -7.70
C LEU A 514 -11.15 -12.08 -8.56
N THR A 515 -12.05 -11.63 -9.44
CA THR A 515 -11.87 -10.35 -10.15
C THR A 515 -12.07 -9.16 -9.22
N ALA A 516 -11.51 -8.00 -9.56
CA ALA A 516 -11.65 -6.77 -8.79
C ALA A 516 -13.12 -6.35 -8.62
N GLU A 517 -13.95 -6.56 -9.64
CA GLU A 517 -15.37 -6.24 -9.59
C GLU A 517 -16.13 -7.18 -8.63
N GLU A 518 -15.75 -8.46 -8.57
CA GLU A 518 -16.31 -9.41 -7.60
C GLU A 518 -15.86 -9.11 -6.17
N VAL A 519 -14.58 -8.76 -5.98
CA VAL A 519 -14.03 -8.30 -4.70
C VAL A 519 -14.75 -7.04 -4.22
N MET A 520 -14.90 -6.03 -5.08
CA MET A 520 -15.65 -4.82 -4.77
C MET A 520 -17.10 -5.13 -4.38
N ALA A 521 -17.78 -6.04 -5.10
CA ALA A 521 -19.15 -6.42 -4.77
C ALA A 521 -19.27 -7.12 -3.39
N GLN A 522 -18.30 -7.94 -3.01
CA GLN A 522 -18.25 -8.57 -1.69
C GLN A 522 -17.95 -7.54 -0.60
N GLN A 523 -16.98 -6.65 -0.83
CA GLN A 523 -16.64 -5.56 0.07
C GLN A 523 -17.82 -4.62 0.30
N ASP A 524 -18.53 -4.20 -0.75
CA ASP A 524 -19.73 -3.35 -0.66
C ASP A 524 -20.84 -4.05 0.15
N THR A 525 -20.98 -5.36 0.00
CA THR A 525 -21.93 -6.15 0.78
C THR A 525 -21.55 -6.13 2.26
N ILE A 526 -20.28 -6.34 2.60
CA ILE A 526 -19.79 -6.24 3.98
C ILE A 526 -20.04 -4.86 4.55
N ASN A 527 -19.60 -3.80 3.86
CA ASN A 527 -19.75 -2.43 4.34
C ASN A 527 -21.22 -2.07 4.57
N LYS A 528 -22.09 -2.41 3.61
CA LYS A 528 -23.54 -2.20 3.75
C LYS A 528 -24.10 -2.93 4.97
N VAL A 529 -23.80 -4.21 5.14
CA VAL A 529 -24.35 -5.02 6.24
C VAL A 529 -23.78 -4.56 7.59
N ALA A 530 -22.51 -4.19 7.66
CA ALA A 530 -21.86 -3.64 8.85
C ALA A 530 -22.59 -2.37 9.33
N HIS A 531 -22.88 -1.44 8.42
CA HIS A 531 -23.62 -0.23 8.77
C HIS A 531 -25.10 -0.50 9.10
N GLU A 532 -25.80 -1.30 8.30
CA GLU A 532 -27.25 -1.49 8.46
C GLU A 532 -27.64 -2.44 9.60
N LYS A 533 -26.80 -3.42 9.93
CA LYS A 533 -27.15 -4.52 10.85
C LYS A 533 -26.37 -4.51 12.15
N LEU A 534 -25.11 -4.11 12.11
CA LEU A 534 -24.26 -3.94 13.29
C LEU A 534 -24.24 -2.49 13.80
N GLU A 535 -24.76 -1.55 12.99
CA GLU A 535 -24.78 -0.10 13.25
C GLU A 535 -23.38 0.50 13.45
N ILE A 536 -22.37 -0.04 12.74
CA ILE A 536 -21.05 0.60 12.65
C ILE A 536 -21.22 1.98 11.99
N SER A 537 -20.52 2.99 12.52
CA SER A 537 -20.67 4.39 12.08
C SER A 537 -20.45 4.53 10.57
N HIS A 538 -21.32 5.27 9.87
CA HIS A 538 -21.12 5.61 8.45
C HIS A 538 -19.94 6.55 8.19
N ARG A 539 -19.27 7.02 9.25
CA ARG A 539 -18.11 7.91 9.18
C ARG A 539 -16.78 7.17 9.20
N VAL A 540 -16.81 5.85 9.26
CA VAL A 540 -15.63 4.97 9.25
C VAL A 540 -15.82 3.86 8.21
N ASP A 541 -14.74 3.37 7.63
CA ASP A 541 -14.77 2.14 6.83
C ASP A 541 -14.69 0.94 7.80
N PRO A 542 -15.69 0.03 7.81
CA PRO A 542 -15.74 -1.05 8.78
C PRO A 542 -14.52 -1.96 8.79
N ILE A 543 -13.93 -2.26 7.63
CA ILE A 543 -12.82 -3.20 7.47
C ILE A 543 -11.50 -2.49 7.76
N MET A 544 -11.24 -1.38 7.05
CA MET A 544 -9.97 -0.66 7.12
C MET A 544 -9.74 -0.06 8.50
N THR A 545 -10.74 0.58 9.09
CA THR A 545 -10.56 1.15 10.44
C THR A 545 -10.18 0.06 11.44
N LEU A 546 -10.78 -1.13 11.35
CA LEU A 546 -10.43 -2.23 12.25
C LEU A 546 -9.04 -2.82 11.94
N SER A 547 -8.61 -2.84 10.68
CA SER A 547 -7.31 -3.42 10.28
C SER A 547 -6.12 -2.64 10.83
N PHE A 548 -6.26 -1.33 11.05
CA PHE A 548 -5.18 -0.51 11.61
C PHE A 548 -5.12 -0.51 13.15
N MET A 549 -6.09 -1.11 13.85
CA MET A 549 -6.05 -1.15 15.33
C MET A 549 -4.87 -1.95 15.89
N PRO A 550 -4.40 -3.01 15.19
CA PRO A 550 -3.21 -3.76 15.60
C PRO A 550 -1.87 -3.24 15.10
N LEU A 551 -1.84 -2.12 14.37
CA LEU A 551 -0.61 -1.59 13.78
C LEU A 551 0.24 -0.88 14.83
N SER A 552 1.26 -1.58 15.34
CA SER A 552 2.07 -1.18 16.49
C SER A 552 3.11 -0.06 16.23
N VAL A 553 3.05 0.60 15.06
CA VAL A 553 4.03 1.61 14.61
C VAL A 553 3.43 2.98 14.24
N ILE A 554 2.11 3.15 14.23
CA ILE A 554 1.42 4.43 13.95
C ILE A 554 0.65 4.95 15.19
N PRO A 555 0.38 6.27 15.31
CA PRO A 555 0.32 7.01 16.58
C PRO A 555 -0.64 6.53 17.69
N ALA A 556 -0.30 6.96 18.91
CA ALA A 556 -0.99 6.90 20.20
C ALA A 556 -1.21 5.52 20.83
N LEU A 557 -2.33 4.85 20.58
CA LEU A 557 -2.76 3.67 21.33
C LEU A 557 -3.26 2.58 20.38
N LYS A 558 -2.68 1.38 20.50
CA LYS A 558 -2.92 0.23 19.60
C LYS A 558 -2.98 -1.08 20.40
N ILE A 559 -3.43 -2.17 19.80
CA ILE A 559 -3.59 -3.46 20.46
C ILE A 559 -2.98 -4.59 19.63
N THR A 560 -2.08 -5.38 20.19
CA THR A 560 -1.55 -6.61 19.56
C THR A 560 -2.08 -7.84 20.27
N ASP A 561 -1.73 -9.04 19.81
CA ASP A 561 -2.06 -10.29 20.53
C ASP A 561 -1.41 -10.34 21.94
N MET A 562 -0.40 -9.51 22.18
CA MET A 562 0.35 -9.44 23.44
C MET A 562 -0.18 -8.41 24.43
N GLY A 563 -0.94 -7.40 23.97
CA GLY A 563 -1.52 -6.38 24.85
C GLY A 563 -1.82 -5.05 24.19
N LEU A 564 -2.25 -4.09 25.01
CA LEU A 564 -2.45 -2.69 24.64
C LEU A 564 -1.11 -1.95 24.68
N ILE A 565 -0.79 -1.16 23.66
CA ILE A 565 0.50 -0.53 23.43
C ILE A 565 0.33 0.99 23.31
N ASP A 566 1.11 1.73 24.08
CA ASP A 566 1.36 3.15 23.84
C ASP A 566 2.50 3.28 22.81
N VAL A 567 2.13 3.60 21.56
CA VAL A 567 3.07 3.67 20.43
C VAL A 567 4.02 4.86 20.57
N THR A 568 3.65 5.90 21.32
CA THR A 568 4.55 7.05 21.54
C THR A 568 5.73 6.69 22.44
N LYS A 569 5.53 5.72 23.33
CA LYS A 569 6.55 5.23 24.29
C LYS A 569 7.09 3.85 23.94
N PHE A 570 6.48 3.15 22.99
CA PHE A 570 6.77 1.75 22.66
C PHE A 570 6.72 0.85 23.92
N GLU A 571 5.64 0.97 24.70
CA GLU A 571 5.46 0.18 25.92
C GLU A 571 4.05 -0.39 26.04
N PHE A 572 3.92 -1.54 26.70
CA PHE A 572 2.62 -2.07 27.09
C PHE A 572 2.01 -1.25 28.22
N VAL A 573 0.73 -0.91 28.08
CA VAL A 573 -0.04 -0.17 29.08
C VAL A 573 -1.29 -0.94 29.51
N PRO A 574 -1.71 -0.86 30.78
CA PRO A 574 -2.92 -1.54 31.24
C PRO A 574 -4.18 -0.85 30.70
N VAL A 575 -5.25 -1.62 30.49
CA VAL A 575 -6.58 -1.08 30.14
C VAL A 575 -7.16 -0.26 31.31
N SER A 576 -7.04 -0.75 32.54
CA SER A 576 -7.49 -0.03 33.74
C SER A 576 -6.50 1.06 34.14
N ILE A 577 -7.00 2.23 34.53
CA ILE A 577 -6.19 3.27 35.16
C ILE A 577 -6.43 3.22 36.67
N SER A 578 -5.37 2.86 37.39
CA SER A 578 -5.33 2.96 38.85
C SER A 578 -5.30 4.43 39.27
N GLU A 579 -6.11 4.80 40.27
CA GLU A 579 -6.10 6.14 40.87
C GLU A 579 -4.79 6.48 41.60
#